data_AF-A0A2J8QF19-F1
#
_entry.id   AF-A0A2J8QF19-F1
#
_cell.length_a   1.000
_cell.length_b   1.000
_cell.length_c   1.000
_cell.angle_alpha   90.00
_cell.angle_beta   90.00
_cell.angle_gamma   90.00
#
_symmetry.space_group_name_H-M   'P 1'
#
loop_
_entity.id
_entity.type
_entity.pdbx_description
1 polymer ?
#
loop_
_entity_poly.entity_id
_entity_poly.type
_entity_poly.pdbx_seq_one_letter_code
_entity_poly.pdbx_strand_id
1 'polypeptide(L)' 'MAQLKCYYFDYKEQLPESAYMHQLLGLNLLFLLSQNRVAEFHTELERLPAKDIQTNVYIKHPVSLEQ' A
#
# COMPACT_ATOMS: atom_id res chain seq x y z
N MET A 1 -9.35 -1.23 -5.21
CA MET A 1 -7.94 -0.88 -5.49
C MET A 1 -7.43 -1.36 -6.85
N ALA A 2 -7.90 -2.49 -7.40
CA ALA A 2 -7.36 -3.08 -8.64
C ALA A 2 -7.20 -2.10 -9.82
N GLN A 3 -8.17 -1.21 -10.04
CA GLN A 3 -8.11 -0.23 -11.13
C GLN A 3 -7.07 0.89 -10.91
N LEU A 4 -6.80 1.27 -9.66
CA LEU A 4 -5.86 2.34 -9.30
C LEU A 4 -4.40 1.88 -9.31
N LYS A 5 -4.14 0.57 -9.19
CA LYS A 5 -2.78 0.02 -9.15
C LYS A 5 -1.99 0.34 -10.41
N CYS A 6 -2.61 0.23 -11.59
CA CYS A 6 -1.94 0.56 -12.85
C CYS A 6 -1.46 2.01 -12.89
N TYR A 7 -2.25 2.95 -12.34
CA TYR A 7 -1.87 4.36 -12.30
C TYR A 7 -0.71 4.65 -11.35
N TYR A 8 -0.62 3.91 -10.24
CA TYR A 8 0.43 4.10 -9.24
C TYR A 8 1.74 3.37 -9.56
N PHE A 9 1.68 2.22 -10.23
CA PHE A 9 2.85 1.39 -10.48
C PHE A 9 3.31 1.44 -11.95
N ASP A 10 2.41 1.31 -12.92
CA ASP A 10 2.77 1.27 -14.34
C ASP A 10 2.93 2.67 -14.96
N TYR A 11 2.13 3.65 -14.54
CA TYR A 11 2.14 5.02 -15.09
C TYR A 11 2.89 6.05 -14.23
N LYS A 12 3.65 5.60 -13.22
CA LYS A 12 4.39 6.48 -12.30
C LYS A 12 5.32 7.47 -12.99
N GLU A 13 5.86 7.12 -14.16
CA GLU A 13 6.78 8.00 -14.91
C GLU A 13 6.04 9.06 -15.75
N GLN A 14 4.74 8.86 -15.99
CA GLN A 14 3.91 9.73 -16.83
C GLN A 14 2.95 10.59 -16.01
N LEU A 15 2.67 10.21 -14.76
CA LEU A 15 1.73 10.88 -13.88
C LEU A 15 2.43 11.43 -12.64
N PRO A 16 2.01 12.61 -12.13
CA PRO A 16 2.51 13.14 -10.88
C PRO A 16 2.09 12.24 -9.70
N GLU A 17 2.91 12.24 -8.65
CA GLU A 17 2.62 11.48 -7.44
C GLU A 17 1.32 11.97 -6.78
N SER A 18 0.42 11.05 -6.49
CA SER A 18 -0.86 11.39 -5.87
C SER A 18 -0.68 11.67 -4.38
N ALA A 19 -1.20 12.81 -3.92
CA ALA A 19 -1.19 13.20 -2.50
C ALA A 19 -1.85 12.15 -1.58
N TYR A 20 -2.78 11.34 -2.11
CA TYR A 20 -3.55 10.35 -1.35
C TYR A 20 -3.11 8.91 -1.60
N MET A 21 -2.06 8.68 -2.41
CA MET A 21 -1.60 7.34 -2.78
C MET A 21 -1.35 6.46 -1.54
N HIS A 22 -0.57 6.98 -0.60
CA HIS A 22 -0.18 6.27 0.61
C HIS A 22 -1.35 6.01 1.56
N GLN A 23 -2.31 6.94 1.66
CA GLN A 23 -3.53 6.74 2.45
C GLN A 23 -4.39 5.63 1.88
N LEU A 24 -4.58 5.60 0.57
CA LEU A 24 -5.36 4.56 -0.10
C LEU A 24 -4.67 3.19 -0.03
N LEU A 25 -3.34 3.15 -0.13
CA LEU A 25 -2.56 1.92 0.06
C LEU A 25 -2.69 1.40 1.50
N GLY A 26 -2.53 2.26 2.50
CA GLY A 26 -2.73 1.91 3.91
C GLY A 26 -4.14 1.37 4.18
N LEU A 27 -5.17 1.98 3.59
CA LEU A 27 -6.54 1.50 3.69
C LEU A 27 -6.72 0.13 3.04
N ASN A 28 -6.09 -0.11 1.88
CA ASN A 28 -6.11 -1.41 1.21
C ASN A 28 -5.40 -2.49 2.05
N LEU A 29 -4.29 -2.15 2.71
CA LEU A 29 -3.58 -3.05 3.63
C LEU A 29 -4.46 -3.41 4.84
N LEU A 30 -5.11 -2.43 5.48
CA LEU A 30 -6.06 -2.68 6.56
C LEU A 30 -7.25 -3.54 6.11
N PHE A 31 -7.74 -3.32 4.88
CA PHE A 31 -8.80 -4.15 4.29
C PHE A 31 -8.36 -5.61 4.14
N LEU A 32 -7.15 -5.88 3.67
CA LEU A 32 -6.62 -7.24 3.55
C LEU A 32 -6.49 -7.92 4.92
N LEU A 33 -5.99 -7.21 5.94
CA LEU A 33 -5.94 -7.70 7.31
C LEU A 33 -7.33 -8.00 7.87
N SER A 34 -8.31 -7.13 7.63
CA SER A 34 -9.69 -7.34 8.09
C SER A 34 -10.36 -8.59 7.51
N GLN A 35 -9.90 -9.03 6.33
CA GLN A 35 -10.38 -10.25 5.66
C GLN A 35 -9.49 -11.47 5.96
N ASN A 36 -8.50 -11.33 6.85
CA ASN A 36 -7.51 -12.36 7.15
C ASN A 36 -6.71 -12.84 5.90
N ARG A 37 -6.54 -11.96 4.91
CA ARG A 37 -5.86 -12.24 3.64
C ARG A 37 -4.37 -11.87 3.75
N VAL A 38 -3.68 -12.53 4.67
CA VAL A 38 -2.29 -12.21 5.04
C VAL A 38 -1.30 -12.43 3.90
N ALA A 39 -1.52 -13.46 3.06
CA ALA A 39 -0.66 -13.70 1.89
C ALA A 39 -0.65 -12.50 0.92
N GLU A 40 -1.83 -11.98 0.60
CA GLU A 40 -1.96 -10.81 -0.28
C GLU A 40 -1.46 -9.53 0.36
N PHE A 41 -1.59 -9.42 1.69
CA PHE A 41 -1.00 -8.32 2.46
C PHE A 41 0.51 -8.25 2.28
N HIS A 42 1.22 -9.37 2.45
CA HIS A 42 2.67 -9.41 2.21
C HIS A 42 3.03 -9.17 0.74
N THR A 43 2.27 -9.75 -0.21
CA THR A 43 2.48 -9.48 -1.64
C THR A 43 2.35 -7.99 -1.98
N GLU A 44 1.42 -7.26 -1.35
CA GLU A 44 1.28 -5.82 -1.55
C GLU A 44 2.39 -5.02 -0.86
N LEU A 45 2.89 -5.46 0.29
CA LEU A 45 4.04 -4.86 0.96
C LEU A 45 5.32 -4.99 0.13
N GLU A 46 5.54 -6.14 -0.50
CA GLU A 46 6.72 -6.38 -1.35
C GLU A 46 6.77 -5.47 -2.58
N ARG A 47 5.62 -4.98 -3.04
CA ARG A 47 5.53 -4.02 -4.16
C ARG A 47 5.94 -2.60 -3.76
N LEU A 48 5.94 -2.30 -2.46
CA LEU A 48 6.21 -0.97 -1.96
C LEU A 48 7.70 -0.77 -1.68
N PRO A 49 8.24 0.45 -1.89
CA PRO A 49 9.62 0.75 -1.52
C PRO A 49 9.82 0.61 -0.02
N ALA A 50 10.92 0.00 0.40
CA ALA A 50 11.28 -0.16 1.82
C ALA A 50 11.38 1.18 2.59
N LYS A 51 11.59 2.29 1.86
CA LYS A 51 11.57 3.65 2.41
C LYS A 51 10.17 4.02 2.91
N ASP A 52 9.15 3.82 2.07
CA ASP A 52 7.77 4.19 2.38
C ASP A 52 7.17 3.34 3.49
N ILE A 53 7.58 2.08 3.62
CA ILE A 53 7.17 1.21 4.73
C ILE A 53 7.63 1.80 6.09
N GLN A 54 8.80 2.43 6.12
CA GLN A 54 9.38 2.98 7.35
C GLN A 54 8.96 4.43 7.63
N THR A 55 8.82 5.25 6.58
CA THR A 55 8.54 6.69 6.72
C THR A 55 7.05 7.01 6.73
N ASN A 56 6.22 6.20 6.08
CA ASN A 56 4.82 6.54 5.89
C ASN A 56 3.92 6.01 7.00
N VAL A 57 3.27 6.94 7.72
CA VAL A 57 2.37 6.61 8.84
C VAL A 57 1.22 5.69 8.43
N TYR A 58 0.71 5.84 7.20
CA TYR A 58 -0.45 5.08 6.72
C TYR A 58 -0.10 3.63 6.37
N ILE A 59 1.18 3.33 6.11
CA ILE A 59 1.67 1.98 5.82
C ILE A 59 2.19 1.33 7.10
N LYS A 60 2.87 2.10 7.95
CA LYS A 60 3.38 1.61 9.23
C LYS A 60 2.26 1.09 10.15
N HIS A 61 1.13 1.79 10.21
CA HIS A 61 0.02 1.40 11.09
C HIS A 61 -0.53 -0.02 10.83
N PRO A 62 -0.93 -0.40 9.59
CA PRO A 62 -1.33 -1.77 9.29
C PRO A 62 -0.22 -2.80 9.53
N VAL A 63 1.04 -2.46 9.24
CA VAL A 63 2.19 -3.37 9.52
C VAL A 63 2.32 -3.65 11.02
N SER A 64 2.19 -2.63 11.86
CA SER A 64 2.23 -2.79 13.33
C SER A 64 0.99 -3.51 13.90
N LEU A 65 -0.10 -3.61 13.15
CA LEU A 65 -1.33 -4.31 13.57
C LEU A 65 -1.27 -5.81 13.24
N GLU A 66 -0.46 -6.19 12.25
CA GLU A 66 -0.24 -7.59 11.87
C GLU A 66 0.73 -8.31 12.81
N GLN A 67 1.74 -7.59 13.33
CA GLN A 67 2.70 -8.08 14.33
C GLN A 67 2.10 -8.27 15.73
#